data_AF-A0A2A3MNS3-F1
#
_entry.id   AF-A0A2A3MNS3-F1
#
_cell.length_a   1.000
_cell.length_b   1.000
_cell.length_c   1.000
_cell.angle_alpha   90.00
_cell.angle_beta   90.00
_cell.angle_gamma   90.00
#
_symmetry.space_group_name_H-M   'P 1'
#
loop_
_entity.id
_entity.type
_entity.pdbx_description
1 polymer ?
#
loop_
_entity_poly.entity_id
_entity_poly.type
_entity_poly.pdbx_seq_one_letter_code
_entity_poly.pdbx_strand_id
1 'polypeptide(L)'
;DSELTAGFMWQTLKRTSRELGLISTVTSFIPKSDNVEIMYVTVENQTDTVQKFTAYGAIPVYGRSADNIRDHRNVTSMLHRIETTEHGIDVCPTMSFDERGHQPNHKIYYVNGCSGKGESPISYYPTVEDFIGEGGTYTHPRAVYEGYKGLPAHSLA
;
A
#
# COMPACT_ATOMS: atom_id res chain seq x y z
N ASP A 1 -7.39 6.40 -21.96
CA ASP A 1 -7.04 5.15 -22.65
C ASP A 1 -6.29 4.25 -21.68
N SER A 2 -6.45 2.93 -21.78
CA SER A 2 -5.80 1.98 -20.87
C SER A 2 -5.48 0.66 -21.55
N GLU A 3 -4.31 0.12 -21.25
CA GLU A 3 -3.78 -1.11 -21.85
C GLU A 3 -3.16 -1.98 -20.76
N LEU A 4 -3.37 -3.29 -20.83
CA LEU A 4 -2.68 -4.27 -20.00
C LEU A 4 -1.83 -5.16 -20.90
N THR A 5 -0.55 -5.28 -20.56
CA THR A 5 0.40 -6.19 -21.19
C THR A 5 0.96 -7.14 -20.12
N ALA A 6 1.31 -8.36 -20.50
CA ALA A 6 1.84 -9.34 -19.56
C ALA A 6 2.81 -10.30 -20.25
N GLY A 7 3.67 -10.91 -19.44
CA GLY A 7 4.63 -11.92 -19.86
C GLY A 7 4.96 -12.90 -18.75
N PHE A 8 5.94 -13.77 -18.97
CA PHE A 8 6.38 -14.76 -17.97
C PHE A 8 7.49 -14.18 -17.09
N MET A 9 7.30 -13.84 -15.81
CA MET A 9 6.04 -13.72 -15.05
C MET A 9 5.91 -12.29 -14.51
N TRP A 10 5.21 -11.43 -15.24
CA TRP A 10 4.99 -10.03 -14.91
C TRP A 10 3.74 -9.50 -15.63
N GLN A 11 3.19 -8.39 -15.13
CA GLN A 11 2.13 -7.63 -15.81
C GLN A 11 2.39 -6.13 -15.73
N THR A 12 1.96 -5.39 -16.75
CA THR A 12 2.07 -3.94 -16.82
C THR A 12 0.74 -3.32 -17.26
N LEU A 13 0.19 -2.44 -16.42
CA LEU A 13 -0.95 -1.58 -16.75
C LEU A 13 -0.44 -0.20 -17.18
N LYS A 14 -0.84 0.26 -18.35
CA LYS A 14 -0.60 1.62 -18.84
C LYS A 14 -1.92 2.37 -18.88
N ARG A 15 -1.95 3.61 -18.38
CA ARG A 15 -3.12 4.50 -18.44
C ARG A 15 -2.70 5.87 -18.92
N THR A 16 -3.43 6.39 -19.91
CA THR A 16 -3.27 7.76 -20.41
C THR A 16 -4.46 8.60 -20.00
N SER A 17 -4.20 9.66 -19.24
CA SER A 17 -5.15 10.74 -18.94
C SER A 17 -4.89 11.90 -19.88
N ARG A 18 -5.80 12.11 -20.84
CA ARG A 18 -5.71 13.26 -21.77
C ARG A 18 -6.02 14.58 -21.07
N GLU A 19 -6.94 14.57 -20.11
CA GLU A 19 -7.31 15.73 -19.31
C GLU A 19 -6.14 16.25 -18.49
N LEU A 20 -5.39 15.35 -17.85
CA LEU A 20 -4.21 15.72 -17.05
C LEU A 20 -2.92 15.81 -17.89
N GLY A 21 -2.94 15.36 -19.14
CA GLY A 21 -1.73 15.25 -19.95
C GLY A 21 -0.67 14.32 -19.32
N LEU A 22 -1.10 13.21 -18.70
CA LEU A 22 -0.23 12.27 -18.00
C LEU A 22 -0.37 10.85 -18.54
N ILE A 23 0.75 10.13 -18.57
CA ILE A 23 0.78 8.67 -18.74
C ILE A 23 1.30 8.06 -17.43
N SER A 24 0.56 7.12 -16.87
CA SER A 24 1.04 6.28 -15.77
C SER A 24 1.23 4.84 -16.24
N THR A 25 2.31 4.22 -15.77
CA THR A 25 2.57 2.79 -16.00
C THR A 25 2.84 2.12 -14.66
N VAL A 26 2.18 0.99 -14.42
CA VAL A 26 2.34 0.18 -13.20
C VAL A 26 2.74 -1.22 -13.61
N THR A 27 3.94 -1.65 -13.24
CA THR A 27 4.44 -3.01 -13.50
C THR A 27 4.49 -3.80 -12.20
N SER A 28 3.82 -4.95 -12.16
CA SER A 28 3.83 -5.87 -11.02
C SER A 28 4.53 -7.18 -11.38
N PHE A 29 5.42 -7.65 -10.52
CA PHE A 29 6.08 -8.93 -10.65
C PHE A 29 6.59 -9.45 -9.30
N ILE A 30 6.88 -10.75 -9.23
CA ILE A 30 7.49 -11.40 -8.06
C ILE A 30 8.91 -11.81 -8.45
N PRO A 31 9.97 -11.35 -7.76
CA PRO A 31 11.33 -11.82 -8.02
C PRO A 31 11.44 -13.32 -7.77
N LYS A 32 12.30 -14.00 -8.54
CA LYS A 32 12.42 -15.47 -8.51
C LYS A 32 12.74 -16.03 -7.11
N SER A 33 13.53 -15.31 -6.32
CA SER A 33 14.12 -15.84 -5.08
C SER A 33 13.54 -15.19 -3.82
N ASP A 34 12.61 -14.26 -3.96
CA ASP A 34 12.13 -13.43 -2.85
C ASP A 34 10.61 -13.52 -2.74
N ASN A 35 10.10 -13.64 -1.52
CA ASN A 35 8.67 -13.68 -1.24
C ASN A 35 8.10 -12.27 -1.10
N VAL A 36 8.21 -11.48 -2.17
CA VAL A 36 7.73 -10.10 -2.23
C VAL A 36 7.12 -9.81 -3.60
N GLU A 37 6.02 -9.07 -3.64
CA GLU A 37 5.53 -8.49 -4.89
C GLU A 37 6.12 -7.09 -5.05
N ILE A 38 6.72 -6.82 -6.21
CA ILE A 38 7.24 -5.51 -6.59
C ILE A 38 6.22 -4.82 -7.47
N MET A 39 5.82 -3.61 -7.08
CA MET A 39 5.01 -2.70 -7.88
C MET A 39 5.86 -1.49 -8.28
N TYR A 40 6.25 -1.42 -9.56
CA TYR A 40 7.03 -0.31 -10.12
C TYR A 40 6.14 0.66 -10.88
N VAL A 41 6.06 1.91 -10.40
CA VAL A 41 5.19 2.95 -10.97
C VAL A 41 6.03 4.03 -11.65
N THR A 42 5.70 4.34 -12.90
CA THR A 42 6.23 5.50 -13.61
C THR A 42 5.10 6.47 -13.96
N VAL A 43 5.40 7.77 -13.94
CA VAL A 43 4.50 8.84 -14.35
C VAL A 43 5.26 9.73 -15.32
N GLU A 44 4.70 9.91 -16.50
CA GLU A 44 5.28 10.70 -17.59
C GLU A 44 4.38 11.89 -17.90
N ASN A 45 4.97 13.09 -17.90
CA ASN A 45 4.29 14.31 -18.30
C ASN A 45 4.31 14.43 -19.83
N GLN A 46 3.12 14.56 -20.44
CA GLN A 46 2.95 14.72 -21.88
C GLN A 46 2.73 16.19 -22.29
N THR A 47 2.83 17.13 -21.36
CA THR A 47 2.70 18.57 -21.62
C THR A 47 4.06 19.25 -21.69
N ASP A 48 4.08 20.45 -22.23
CA ASP A 48 5.20 21.38 -22.25
C ASP A 48 5.33 22.19 -20.94
N THR A 49 4.41 22.00 -20.00
CA THR A 49 4.35 22.71 -18.72
C THR A 49 4.82 21.81 -17.57
N VAL A 50 5.53 22.38 -16.60
CA VAL A 50 5.93 21.64 -15.39
C VAL A 50 4.69 21.31 -14.56
N GLN A 51 4.46 20.02 -14.30
CA GLN A 51 3.42 19.54 -13.41
C GLN A 51 3.99 19.20 -12.03
N LYS A 52 3.25 19.53 -10.97
CA LYS A 52 3.56 19.17 -9.59
C LYS A 52 2.47 18.26 -9.06
N PHE A 53 2.85 17.14 -8.46
CA PHE A 53 1.92 16.23 -7.81
C PHE A 53 2.58 15.57 -6.59
N THR A 54 1.74 15.11 -5.67
CA THR A 54 2.13 14.30 -4.52
C THR A 54 1.72 12.87 -4.80
N ALA A 55 2.68 11.95 -4.81
CA ALA A 55 2.40 10.53 -5.00
C ALA A 55 1.99 9.87 -3.67
N TYR A 56 1.00 9.00 -3.72
CA TYR A 56 0.55 8.18 -2.60
C TYR A 56 0.61 6.71 -3.02
N GLY A 57 1.38 5.90 -2.28
CA GLY A 57 1.32 4.45 -2.37
C GLY A 57 0.33 3.91 -1.33
N ALA A 58 -0.65 3.11 -1.74
CA ALA A 58 -1.67 2.58 -0.85
C ALA A 58 -1.92 1.10 -1.17
N ILE A 59 -1.49 0.21 -0.26
CA ILE A 59 -1.70 -1.24 -0.36
C ILE A 59 -2.38 -1.69 0.94
N PRO A 60 -3.69 -2.02 0.93
CA PRO A 60 -4.40 -2.46 2.12
C PRO A 60 -3.83 -3.78 2.65
N VAL A 61 -3.30 -3.77 3.88
CA VAL A 61 -2.74 -4.97 4.53
C VAL A 61 -3.82 -5.68 5.34
N TYR A 62 -4.11 -6.92 4.96
CA TYR A 62 -5.01 -7.77 5.74
C TYR A 62 -4.28 -8.48 6.91
N GLY A 63 -3.10 -9.04 6.66
CA GLY A 63 -2.16 -9.44 7.71
C GLY A 63 -2.56 -10.62 8.61
N ARG A 64 -3.47 -11.52 8.18
CA ARG A 64 -3.93 -12.67 8.98
C ARG A 64 -4.55 -13.79 8.13
N SER A 65 -5.01 -14.86 8.77
CA SER A 65 -5.62 -16.03 8.10
C SER A 65 -6.89 -15.68 7.34
N ALA A 66 -7.14 -16.38 6.23
CA ALA A 66 -8.38 -16.26 5.46
C ALA A 66 -9.62 -16.66 6.27
N ASP A 67 -9.46 -17.49 7.31
CA ASP A 67 -10.55 -17.87 8.24
C ASP A 67 -11.17 -16.64 8.90
N ASN A 68 -10.39 -15.55 9.03
CA ASN A 68 -10.86 -14.31 9.63
C ASN A 68 -11.59 -13.38 8.65
N ILE A 69 -11.90 -13.81 7.42
CA ILE A 69 -12.51 -12.96 6.39
C ILE A 69 -13.86 -12.40 6.84
N ARG A 70 -14.52 -13.08 7.78
CA ARG A 70 -15.71 -12.60 8.48
C ARG A 70 -15.70 -13.02 9.94
N ASP A 71 -15.44 -14.30 10.20
CA ASP A 71 -15.43 -14.82 11.55
C ASP A 71 -14.28 -14.20 12.35
N HIS A 72 -14.57 -13.68 13.54
CA HIS A 72 -13.60 -12.96 14.36
C HIS A 72 -12.83 -11.83 13.62
N ARG A 73 -13.36 -11.29 12.50
CA ARG A 73 -12.63 -10.33 11.66
C ARG A 73 -12.17 -9.07 12.39
N ASN A 74 -13.08 -8.51 13.18
CA ASN A 74 -12.81 -7.32 14.00
C ASN A 74 -11.99 -7.71 15.25
N VAL A 75 -12.32 -8.84 15.88
CA VAL A 75 -11.56 -9.32 17.05
C VAL A 75 -10.07 -9.47 16.73
N THR A 76 -9.76 -10.07 15.57
CA THR A 76 -8.39 -10.29 15.13
C THR A 76 -7.68 -9.02 14.65
N SER A 77 -8.39 -7.95 14.27
CA SER A 77 -7.72 -6.68 13.93
C SER A 77 -7.12 -6.00 15.16
N MET A 78 -7.69 -6.20 16.36
CA MET A 78 -7.11 -5.70 17.62
C MET A 78 -5.76 -6.35 17.98
N LEU A 79 -5.41 -7.46 17.32
CA LEU A 79 -4.13 -8.14 17.52
C LEU A 79 -3.01 -7.49 16.70
N HIS A 80 -3.32 -6.66 15.70
CA HIS A 80 -2.30 -5.96 14.91
C HIS A 80 -1.40 -5.10 15.80
N ARG A 81 -0.10 -5.11 15.51
CA ARG A 81 0.87 -4.12 15.96
C ARG A 81 1.46 -3.50 14.72
N ILE A 82 1.32 -2.19 14.58
CA ILE A 82 1.70 -1.48 13.36
C ILE A 82 2.82 -0.50 13.71
N GLU A 83 3.90 -0.55 12.93
CA GLU A 83 5.03 0.36 13.05
C GLU A 83 5.35 0.95 11.68
N THR A 84 5.56 2.27 11.62
CA THR A 84 6.14 2.89 10.42
C THR A 84 7.66 2.75 10.48
N THR A 85 8.28 2.35 9.39
CA THR A 85 9.74 2.24 9.26
C THR A 85 10.30 3.41 8.46
N GLU A 86 11.61 3.41 8.20
CA GLU A 86 12.21 4.40 7.31
C GLU A 86 11.62 4.34 5.89
N HIS A 87 11.17 3.17 5.43
CA HIS A 87 10.74 2.95 4.05
C HIS A 87 9.26 2.54 3.91
N GLY A 88 8.53 2.34 5.01
CA GLY A 88 7.22 1.70 4.90
C GLY A 88 6.47 1.50 6.20
N ILE A 89 5.63 0.47 6.20
CA ILE A 89 4.76 0.08 7.31
C ILE A 89 4.86 -1.43 7.51
N ASP A 90 5.13 -1.84 8.75
CA ASP A 90 5.14 -3.23 9.18
C ASP A 90 3.92 -3.53 10.05
N VAL A 91 3.29 -4.68 9.81
CA VAL A 91 2.15 -5.20 10.57
C VAL A 91 2.51 -6.57 11.12
N CYS A 92 2.63 -6.68 12.43
CA CYS A 92 2.89 -7.94 13.13
C CYS A 92 1.80 -8.21 14.16
N PRO A 93 0.77 -9.03 13.84
CA PRO A 93 -0.20 -9.45 14.83
C PRO A 93 0.49 -10.15 16.01
N THR A 94 0.02 -9.93 17.24
CA THR A 94 0.58 -10.59 18.42
C THR A 94 0.24 -12.09 18.47
N MET A 95 -0.92 -12.46 17.94
CA MET A 95 -1.41 -13.83 17.88
C MET A 95 -2.16 -14.08 16.57
N SER A 96 -2.28 -15.36 16.18
CA SER A 96 -3.18 -15.83 15.13
C SER A 96 -4.33 -16.63 15.74
N PHE A 97 -5.57 -16.26 15.41
CA PHE A 97 -6.77 -17.02 15.77
C PHE A 97 -7.38 -17.59 14.49
N ASP A 98 -7.21 -18.87 14.25
CA ASP A 98 -7.69 -19.54 13.04
C ASP A 98 -7.99 -21.01 13.32
N GLU A 99 -8.29 -21.82 12.31
CA GLU A 99 -8.64 -23.24 12.49
C GLU A 99 -7.52 -24.07 13.19
N ARG A 100 -6.29 -23.55 13.24
CA ARG A 100 -5.16 -24.16 13.96
C ARG A 100 -5.17 -23.84 15.46
N GLY A 101 -6.12 -23.04 15.93
CA GLY A 101 -6.27 -22.56 17.30
C GLY A 101 -5.70 -21.17 17.53
N HIS A 102 -5.43 -20.83 18.80
CA HIS A 102 -4.85 -19.56 19.20
C HIS A 102 -3.35 -19.72 19.45
N GLN A 103 -2.51 -19.07 18.64
CA GLN A 103 -1.05 -19.21 18.71
C GLN A 103 -0.36 -17.86 18.72
N PRO A 104 0.81 -17.71 19.38
CA PRO A 104 1.68 -16.56 19.17
C PRO A 104 2.02 -16.40 17.69
N ASN A 105 2.05 -15.16 17.19
CA ASN A 105 2.46 -14.87 15.82
C ASN A 105 3.76 -14.06 15.79
N HIS A 106 4.62 -14.42 14.84
CA HIS A 106 5.85 -13.70 14.52
C HIS A 106 5.94 -13.34 13.03
N LYS A 107 4.88 -13.59 12.24
CA LYS A 107 4.85 -13.19 10.83
C LYS A 107 4.61 -11.70 10.72
N ILE A 108 5.48 -11.05 9.96
CA ILE A 108 5.40 -9.64 9.61
C ILE A 108 4.89 -9.53 8.17
N TYR A 109 3.91 -8.66 7.98
CA TYR A 109 3.41 -8.25 6.68
C TYR A 109 3.80 -6.79 6.50
N TYR A 110 4.37 -6.43 5.36
CA TYR A 110 4.93 -5.10 5.19
C TYR A 110 4.60 -4.51 3.83
N VAL A 111 4.63 -3.19 3.77
CA VAL A 111 4.57 -2.41 2.53
C VAL A 111 5.68 -1.38 2.60
N ASN A 112 6.66 -1.51 1.71
CA ASN A 112 7.77 -0.57 1.59
C ASN A 112 7.68 0.16 0.24
N GLY A 113 8.16 1.40 0.21
CA GLY A 113 8.24 2.22 -0.99
C GLY A 113 9.47 3.09 -1.00
N CYS A 114 9.89 3.48 -2.19
CA CYS A 114 10.93 4.48 -2.39
C CYS A 114 10.70 5.22 -3.72
N SER A 115 11.31 6.40 -3.86
CA SER A 115 11.36 7.09 -5.15
C SER A 115 12.29 6.36 -6.13
N GLY A 116 12.27 6.77 -7.41
CA GLY A 116 13.23 6.26 -8.40
C GLY A 116 14.70 6.57 -8.08
N LYS A 117 14.96 7.45 -7.11
CA LYS A 117 16.30 7.75 -6.58
C LYS A 117 16.61 7.01 -5.27
N GLY A 118 15.68 6.19 -4.78
CA GLY A 118 15.80 5.49 -3.50
C GLY A 118 15.42 6.32 -2.29
N GLU A 119 14.78 7.49 -2.46
CA GLU A 119 14.36 8.33 -1.33
C GLU A 119 13.13 7.73 -0.64
N SER A 120 13.10 7.79 0.68
CA SER A 120 12.00 7.29 1.50
C SER A 120 10.70 8.11 1.35
N PRO A 121 9.53 7.50 1.62
CA PRO A 121 8.28 8.23 1.77
C PRO A 121 8.39 9.30 2.86
N ILE A 122 7.80 10.47 2.61
CA ILE A 122 7.85 11.60 3.53
C ILE A 122 6.80 11.51 4.67
N SER A 123 5.81 10.63 4.52
CA SER A 123 4.71 10.46 5.47
C SER A 123 3.99 9.13 5.28
N TYR A 124 3.32 8.65 6.34
CA TYR A 124 2.69 7.34 6.41
C TYR A 124 1.27 7.42 6.98
N TYR A 125 0.38 6.54 6.51
CA TYR A 125 -0.97 6.35 7.07
C TYR A 125 -1.11 4.86 7.45
N PRO A 126 -0.64 4.46 8.65
CA PRO A 126 -0.49 3.05 9.00
C PRO A 126 -1.81 2.34 9.29
N THR A 127 -2.87 3.07 9.66
CA THR A 127 -4.20 2.50 9.88
C THR A 127 -5.14 2.82 8.73
N VAL A 128 -6.16 1.98 8.55
CA VAL A 128 -7.19 2.20 7.53
C VAL A 128 -7.93 3.50 7.82
N GLU A 129 -8.27 3.73 9.09
CA GLU A 129 -8.99 4.88 9.59
C GLU A 129 -8.24 6.18 9.32
N ASP A 130 -6.92 6.22 9.54
CA ASP A 130 -6.09 7.41 9.26
C ASP A 130 -6.04 7.73 7.75
N PHE A 131 -6.04 6.71 6.90
CA PHE A 131 -5.98 6.89 5.46
C PHE A 131 -7.34 7.29 4.86
N ILE A 132 -8.40 6.53 5.17
CA ILE A 132 -9.72 6.78 4.57
C ILE A 132 -10.41 7.98 5.21
N GLY A 133 -10.20 8.22 6.51
CA GLY A 133 -10.89 9.24 7.30
C GLY A 133 -12.37 8.91 7.58
N GLU A 134 -12.98 9.65 8.50
CA GLU A 134 -14.40 9.46 8.86
C GLU A 134 -15.29 9.61 7.63
N GLY A 135 -16.12 8.58 7.37
CA GLY A 135 -17.02 8.51 6.21
C GLY A 135 -16.34 8.23 4.86
N GLY A 136 -15.02 8.04 4.83
CA GLY A 136 -14.26 7.80 3.61
C GLY A 136 -14.27 6.34 3.14
N THR A 137 -13.65 6.10 1.98
CA THR A 137 -13.51 4.76 1.37
C THR A 137 -12.13 4.60 0.74
N TYR A 138 -11.73 3.36 0.42
CA TYR A 138 -10.45 3.11 -0.28
C TYR A 138 -10.35 3.77 -1.65
N THR A 139 -11.48 3.97 -2.34
CA THR A 139 -11.52 4.65 -3.65
C THR A 139 -11.67 6.17 -3.51
N HIS A 140 -11.98 6.67 -2.31
CA HIS A 140 -12.10 8.09 -2.02
C HIS A 140 -11.54 8.43 -0.62
N PRO A 141 -10.24 8.22 -0.37
CA PRO A 141 -9.64 8.40 0.95
C PRO A 141 -9.40 9.87 1.25
N ARG A 142 -9.87 10.36 2.40
CA ARG A 142 -9.74 11.77 2.78
C ARG A 142 -8.28 12.22 2.90
N ALA A 143 -7.35 11.34 3.23
CA ALA A 143 -5.92 11.66 3.23
C ALA A 143 -5.41 12.19 1.86
N VAL A 144 -5.94 11.66 0.74
CA VAL A 144 -5.53 12.07 -0.60
C VAL A 144 -6.26 13.35 -1.05
N TYR A 145 -7.56 13.44 -0.77
CA TYR A 145 -8.39 14.56 -1.26
C TYR A 145 -8.32 15.81 -0.37
N GLU A 146 -8.20 15.64 0.94
CA GLU A 146 -8.15 16.72 1.94
C GLU A 146 -6.73 16.96 2.48
N GLY A 147 -5.76 16.12 2.12
CA GLY A 147 -4.35 16.30 2.51
C GLY A 147 -4.12 16.14 4.01
N TYR A 148 -4.75 15.13 4.64
CA TYR A 148 -4.56 14.87 6.06
C TYR A 148 -3.11 14.67 6.41
N LYS A 149 -2.70 15.14 7.58
CA LYS A 149 -1.33 14.96 8.06
C LYS A 149 -1.12 13.49 8.39
N GLY A 150 -0.18 12.84 7.70
CA GLY A 150 0.26 11.50 8.07
C GLY A 150 1.31 11.52 9.18
N LEU A 151 1.74 10.33 9.59
CA LEU A 151 2.75 10.11 10.60
C LEU A 151 4.17 10.15 10.02
N PRO A 152 5.19 10.48 10.82
CA PRO A 152 6.59 10.31 10.42
C PRO A 152 7.00 8.83 10.46
N ALA A 153 8.20 8.52 9.95
CA ALA A 153 8.85 7.23 10.16
C ALA A 153 9.05 6.94 11.66
N HIS A 154 9.13 5.67 12.04
CA HIS A 154 9.33 5.18 13.41
C HIS A 154 8.21 5.58 14.39
N SER A 155 6.98 5.63 13.88
CA SER A 155 5.76 5.82 14.67
C SER A 155 5.08 4.49 14.95
N LEU A 156 4.45 4.37 16.12
CA LEU A 156 3.63 3.22 16.49
C LEU A 156 2.15 3.57 16.32
N ALA A 157 1.36 2.61 15.84
CA ALA A 157 -0.09 2.69 15.70
C ALA A 157 -0.79 1.43 16.24
#